data_AF-A0A0Q9PGT6-F1
#
_entry.id   AF-A0A0Q9PGT6-F1
#
_cell.length_a   1.000
_cell.length_b   1.000
_cell.length_c   1.000
_cell.angle_alpha   90.00
_cell.angle_beta   90.00
_cell.angle_gamma   90.00
#
_symmetry.space_group_name_H-M   'P 1'
#
loop_
_entity.id
_entity.type
_entity.pdbx_description
1 polymer ?
#
loop_
_entity_poly.entity_id
_entity_poly.type
_entity_poly.pdbx_seq_one_letter_code
_entity_poly.pdbx_strand_id
1 'polypeptide(L)'
;MICFTILAHENERVLTEQIKNIRHYLPNAKIVLYNGGTNRDFGSCQGIPICPYSRPLQYGKLGRFLYDVMYWLEETNMEYDYLVNLDSDVLFIKHGFESLIEEVMEGYDCMGAHMQIQRSAHDNPHFYPGVTLWNEWHLWQPFFQTNYFVRYFNPSQVYRRSIVRKIVDETDFNQLEQLLAATNTFAMEEMLYATLAMKYGGKCREYPWDYEESLQYVRTVKPISYDEMKAAKLESHYYWVHPVKGETFTFMSMLSKQLDHKQKSGQ
;
A
#
# COMPACT_ATOMS: atom_id res chain seq x y z
N MET A 1 -10.71 -4.61 12.28
CA MET A 1 -9.29 -5.01 12.45
C MET A 1 -8.53 -4.93 11.13
N ILE A 2 -7.45 -4.13 11.11
CA ILE A 2 -6.57 -3.94 9.96
C ILE A 2 -5.35 -4.86 10.04
N CYS A 3 -4.96 -5.46 8.91
CA CYS A 3 -3.67 -6.12 8.72
C CYS A 3 -2.80 -5.30 7.77
N PHE A 4 -1.68 -4.77 8.28
CA PHE A 4 -0.67 -4.11 7.47
C PHE A 4 0.34 -5.14 6.95
N THR A 5 0.65 -5.06 5.67
CA THR A 5 1.81 -5.74 5.09
C THR A 5 2.86 -4.73 4.70
N ILE A 6 4.05 -4.84 5.29
CA ILE A 6 5.18 -3.95 5.02
C ILE A 6 6.05 -4.61 3.95
N LEU A 7 6.29 -3.93 2.83
CA LEU A 7 7.34 -4.27 1.88
C LEU A 7 8.65 -3.57 2.27
N ALA A 8 9.65 -4.35 2.69
CA ALA A 8 10.96 -3.81 3.06
C ALA A 8 12.09 -4.78 2.66
N HIS A 9 13.32 -4.27 2.54
CA HIS A 9 14.42 -5.04 1.93
C HIS A 9 15.82 -4.90 2.58
N GLU A 10 16.11 -3.88 3.39
CA GLU A 10 17.50 -3.72 3.91
C GLU A 10 17.67 -3.02 5.27
N ASN A 11 16.81 -2.06 5.66
CA ASN A 11 17.06 -1.24 6.85
C ASN A 11 16.26 -1.70 8.08
N GLU A 12 16.88 -2.52 8.93
CA GLU A 12 16.27 -3.05 10.16
C GLU A 12 15.82 -1.96 11.13
N ARG A 13 16.59 -0.88 11.23
CA ARG A 13 16.28 0.22 12.13
C ARG A 13 15.01 0.95 11.69
N VAL A 14 14.90 1.25 10.39
CA VAL A 14 13.70 1.88 9.82
C VAL A 14 12.49 0.95 9.99
N LEU A 15 12.64 -0.34 9.70
CA LEU A 15 11.56 -1.32 9.91
C LEU A 15 11.11 -1.34 11.38
N THR A 16 12.05 -1.40 12.32
CA THR A 16 11.77 -1.36 13.77
C THR A 16 10.96 -0.12 14.14
N GLU A 17 11.37 1.05 13.65
CA GLU A 17 10.68 2.30 13.95
C GLU A 17 9.33 2.43 13.25
N GLN A 18 9.17 1.85 12.06
CA GLN A 18 7.89 1.78 11.36
C GLN A 18 6.90 0.89 12.13
N ILE A 19 7.33 -0.27 12.63
CA ILE A 19 6.50 -1.14 13.48
C ILE A 19 6.09 -0.41 14.75
N LYS A 20 7.02 0.28 15.43
CA LYS A 20 6.71 1.10 16.61
C LYS A 20 5.80 2.28 16.28
N ASN A 21 5.87 2.83 15.07
CA ASN A 21 5.02 3.93 14.62
C ASN A 21 3.58 3.42 14.39
N ILE A 22 3.42 2.31 13.68
CA ILE A 22 2.11 1.67 13.46
C ILE A 22 1.48 1.29 14.81
N ARG A 23 2.20 0.59 15.69
CA ARG A 23 1.66 0.18 17.00
C ARG A 23 1.25 1.36 17.90
N HIS A 24 1.91 2.51 17.75
CA HIS A 24 1.52 3.72 18.49
C HIS A 24 0.18 4.25 18.00
N TYR A 25 0.00 4.41 16.69
CA TYR A 25 -1.21 5.02 16.14
C TYR A 25 -2.38 4.04 15.94
N LEU A 26 -2.07 2.76 15.76
CA LEU A 26 -2.96 1.64 15.47
C LEU A 26 -2.64 0.42 16.37
N PRO A 27 -2.93 0.49 17.67
CA PRO A 27 -2.53 -0.54 18.64
C PRO A 27 -3.16 -1.92 18.38
N ASN A 28 -4.30 -1.96 17.71
CA ASN A 28 -5.04 -3.20 17.41
C ASN A 28 -4.69 -3.81 16.05
N ALA A 29 -3.81 -3.17 15.26
CA ALA A 29 -3.49 -3.66 13.93
C ALA A 29 -2.54 -4.86 13.96
N LYS A 30 -2.78 -5.81 13.05
CA LYS A 30 -1.82 -6.84 12.71
C LYS A 30 -0.77 -6.24 11.77
N ILE A 31 0.46 -6.72 11.89
CA ILE A 31 1.57 -6.31 11.03
C ILE A 31 2.25 -7.58 10.56
N VAL A 32 2.42 -7.72 9.26
CA VAL A 32 3.21 -8.76 8.62
C VAL A 32 4.27 -8.14 7.73
N LEU A 33 5.37 -8.87 7.52
CA LEU A 33 6.47 -8.43 6.68
C LEU A 33 6.51 -9.23 5.39
N TYR A 34 6.69 -8.54 4.27
CA TYR A 34 7.20 -9.13 3.04
C TYR A 34 8.66 -8.70 2.85
N ASN A 35 9.56 -9.67 2.92
CA ASN A 35 10.99 -9.43 2.71
C ASN A 35 11.31 -9.40 1.21
N GLY A 36 11.36 -8.19 0.66
CA GLY A 36 11.74 -7.94 -0.74
C GLY A 36 13.26 -7.92 -0.98
N GLY A 37 14.07 -8.17 0.05
CA GLY A 37 15.52 -8.10 0.01
C GLY A 37 16.21 -9.43 -0.28
N THR A 38 17.54 -9.38 -0.41
CA THR A 38 18.39 -10.56 -0.59
C THR A 38 18.83 -11.19 0.74
N ASN A 39 18.80 -10.42 1.83
CA ASN A 39 19.07 -10.93 3.18
C ASN A 39 17.84 -11.70 3.69
N ARG A 40 17.95 -13.03 3.77
CA ARG A 40 16.85 -13.90 4.23
C ARG A 40 16.48 -13.70 5.69
N ASP A 41 17.42 -13.23 6.51
CA ASP A 41 17.21 -13.03 7.94
C ASP A 41 16.66 -11.63 8.27
N PHE A 42 16.46 -10.79 7.25
CA PHE A 42 15.90 -9.46 7.42
C PHE A 42 14.51 -9.51 8.06
N GLY A 43 14.32 -8.72 9.12
CA GLY A 43 13.10 -8.61 9.90
C GLY A 43 12.87 -9.73 10.92
N SER A 44 13.74 -10.75 10.98
CA SER A 44 13.56 -11.91 11.87
C SER A 44 13.52 -11.56 13.36
N CYS A 45 14.20 -10.49 13.77
CA CYS A 45 14.24 -10.01 15.16
C CYS A 45 13.05 -9.10 15.55
N GLN A 46 12.15 -8.80 14.62
CA GLN A 46 11.07 -7.81 14.83
C GLN A 46 9.86 -8.37 15.58
N GLY A 47 9.78 -9.70 15.73
CA GLY A 47 8.66 -10.37 16.41
C GLY A 47 7.31 -10.18 15.69
N ILE A 48 7.35 -10.00 14.36
CA ILE A 48 6.18 -10.00 13.49
C ILE A 48 6.26 -11.16 12.50
N PRO A 49 5.13 -11.75 12.07
CA PRO A 49 5.12 -12.78 11.04
C PRO A 49 5.73 -12.28 9.71
N ILE A 50 6.53 -13.13 9.07
CA ILE A 50 7.12 -12.88 7.75
C ILE A 50 6.43 -13.79 6.74
N CYS A 51 5.97 -13.23 5.61
CA CYS A 51 5.34 -13.99 4.55
C CYS A 51 6.33 -15.04 4.01
N PRO A 52 6.00 -16.35 4.03
CA PRO A 52 6.91 -17.42 3.62
C PRO A 52 7.21 -17.41 2.11
N TYR A 53 6.37 -16.74 1.31
CA TYR A 53 6.56 -16.57 -0.13
C TYR A 53 7.40 -15.34 -0.50
N SER A 54 7.90 -14.61 0.51
CA SER A 54 8.81 -13.47 0.32
C SER A 54 9.99 -13.87 -0.56
N ARG A 55 10.35 -12.97 -1.48
CA ARG A 55 11.48 -13.16 -2.40
C ARG A 55 12.09 -11.81 -2.75
N PRO A 56 13.38 -11.77 -3.15
CA PRO A 56 14.00 -10.56 -3.65
C PRO A 56 13.16 -9.96 -4.79
N LEU A 57 12.83 -8.67 -4.68
CA LEU A 57 12.13 -7.92 -5.72
C LEU A 57 13.09 -6.94 -6.39
N GLN A 58 12.77 -6.60 -7.64
CA GLN A 58 13.51 -5.59 -8.39
C GLN A 58 12.72 -4.28 -8.38
N TYR A 59 13.45 -3.15 -8.37
CA TYR A 59 12.84 -1.83 -8.47
C TYR A 59 11.96 -1.73 -9.73
N GLY A 60 10.72 -1.25 -9.58
CA GLY A 60 9.74 -1.18 -10.65
C GLY A 60 9.06 -2.51 -11.00
N LYS A 61 9.36 -3.60 -10.28
CA LYS A 61 8.80 -4.95 -10.47
C LYS A 61 8.22 -5.51 -9.17
N LEU A 62 7.26 -4.80 -8.58
CA LEU A 62 6.64 -5.20 -7.31
C LEU A 62 5.27 -5.88 -7.52
N GLY A 63 4.85 -6.09 -8.77
CA GLY A 63 3.57 -6.70 -9.12
C GLY A 63 3.28 -8.04 -8.44
N ARG A 64 4.30 -8.78 -7.97
CA ARG A 64 4.12 -10.05 -7.25
C ARG A 64 3.81 -9.90 -5.74
N PHE A 65 4.27 -8.82 -5.12
CA PHE A 65 4.34 -8.67 -3.66
C PHE A 65 3.02 -8.93 -2.95
N LEU A 66 1.97 -8.20 -3.31
CA LEU A 66 0.73 -8.22 -2.54
C LEU A 66 -0.05 -9.52 -2.79
N TYR A 67 0.07 -10.15 -3.96
CA TYR A 67 -0.54 -11.45 -4.24
C TYR A 67 0.02 -12.54 -3.31
N ASP A 68 1.33 -12.60 -3.14
CA ASP A 68 1.98 -13.56 -2.24
C ASP A 68 1.49 -13.38 -0.79
N VAL A 69 1.30 -12.14 -0.36
CA VAL A 69 0.73 -11.85 0.96
C VAL A 69 -0.73 -12.27 1.03
N MET A 70 -1.57 -11.88 0.06
CA MET A 70 -2.99 -12.25 0.00
C MET A 70 -3.17 -13.78 0.06
N TYR A 71 -2.41 -14.52 -0.77
CA TYR A 71 -2.43 -15.97 -0.81
C TYR A 71 -2.06 -16.58 0.55
N TRP A 72 -0.97 -16.13 1.17
CA TRP A 72 -0.55 -16.62 2.47
C TRP A 72 -1.56 -16.33 3.60
N LEU A 73 -2.14 -15.13 3.61
CA LEU A 73 -3.14 -14.75 4.62
C LEU A 73 -4.40 -15.62 4.52
N GLU A 74 -4.85 -15.94 3.29
CA GLU A 74 -5.99 -16.83 3.09
C GLU A 74 -5.63 -18.31 3.36
N GLU A 75 -4.46 -18.79 2.94
CA GLU A 75 -3.98 -20.16 3.20
C GLU A 75 -3.92 -20.45 4.72
N THR A 76 -3.43 -19.48 5.50
CA THR A 76 -3.32 -19.61 6.95
C THR A 76 -4.61 -19.25 7.70
N ASN A 77 -5.66 -18.86 6.98
CA ASN A 77 -6.91 -18.32 7.51
C ASN A 77 -6.66 -17.25 8.59
N MET A 78 -5.72 -16.33 8.32
CA MET A 78 -5.46 -15.22 9.23
C MET A 78 -6.68 -14.30 9.26
N GLU A 79 -7.22 -14.04 10.45
CA GLU A 79 -8.34 -13.12 10.59
C GLU A 79 -7.90 -11.66 10.34
N TYR A 80 -8.65 -10.91 9.53
CA TYR A 80 -8.55 -9.46 9.31
C TYR A 80 -9.81 -8.98 8.56
N ASP A 81 -10.13 -7.69 8.65
CA ASP A 81 -11.22 -7.09 7.87
C ASP A 81 -10.69 -6.35 6.64
N TYR A 82 -9.55 -5.69 6.79
CA TYR A 82 -8.87 -4.92 5.76
C TYR A 82 -7.39 -5.28 5.69
N LEU A 83 -6.89 -5.52 4.49
CA LEU A 83 -5.47 -5.63 4.17
C LEU A 83 -4.99 -4.28 3.64
N VAL A 84 -3.90 -3.76 4.20
CA VAL A 84 -3.29 -2.50 3.75
C VAL A 84 -1.82 -2.72 3.43
N ASN A 85 -1.40 -2.38 2.22
CA ASN A 85 0.00 -2.51 1.83
C ASN A 85 0.79 -1.24 2.14
N LEU A 86 1.99 -1.37 2.70
CA LEU A 86 2.85 -0.25 3.08
C LEU A 86 4.23 -0.42 2.45
N ASP A 87 4.77 0.68 1.94
CA ASP A 87 6.19 0.80 1.68
C ASP A 87 6.92 1.17 2.98
N SER A 88 8.24 0.92 3.03
CA SER A 88 9.05 1.14 4.23
C SER A 88 9.24 2.63 4.62
N ASP A 89 8.77 3.55 3.79
CA ASP A 89 8.84 5.00 3.98
C ASP A 89 7.46 5.66 4.20
N VAL A 90 6.44 4.87 4.56
CA VAL A 90 5.14 5.36 5.06
C VAL A 90 5.19 5.62 6.56
N LEU A 91 4.91 6.86 6.95
CA LEU A 91 4.86 7.29 8.35
C LEU A 91 3.42 7.63 8.75
N PHE A 92 2.86 6.95 9.75
CA PHE A 92 1.63 7.39 10.41
C PHE A 92 1.90 8.58 11.31
N ILE A 93 0.98 9.53 11.31
CA ILE A 93 1.16 10.84 11.93
C ILE A 93 0.07 11.20 12.95
N LYS A 94 -1.02 10.44 13.04
CA LYS A 94 -2.07 10.61 14.06
C LYS A 94 -2.95 9.36 14.21
N HIS A 95 -3.69 9.29 15.31
CA HIS A 95 -4.69 8.25 15.57
C HIS A 95 -5.95 8.43 14.72
N GLY A 96 -6.78 7.38 14.63
CA GLY A 96 -8.11 7.42 14.02
C GLY A 96 -8.19 6.86 12.59
N PHE A 97 -7.09 6.30 12.06
CA PHE A 97 -7.07 5.69 10.73
C PHE A 97 -8.00 4.46 10.62
N GLU A 98 -8.17 3.71 11.72
CA GLU A 98 -9.13 2.59 11.76
C GLU A 98 -10.57 3.08 11.55
N SER A 99 -10.99 4.12 12.29
CA SER A 99 -12.32 4.71 12.12
C SER A 99 -12.51 5.32 10.73
N LEU A 100 -11.48 5.96 10.17
CA LEU A 100 -11.52 6.45 8.79
C LEU A 100 -11.81 5.29 7.81
N ILE A 101 -11.07 4.19 7.91
CA ILE A 101 -11.26 3.04 7.03
C ILE A 101 -12.67 2.47 7.19
N GLU A 102 -13.16 2.30 8.41
CA GLU A 102 -14.50 1.76 8.67
C GLU A 102 -15.61 2.60 8.03
N GLU A 103 -15.54 3.93 8.19
CA GLU A 103 -16.50 4.87 7.61
C GLU A 103 -16.38 4.92 6.09
N VAL A 104 -15.17 5.16 5.58
CA VAL A 104 -14.94 5.41 4.16
C VAL A 104 -15.08 4.13 3.33
N MET A 105 -14.82 2.95 3.89
CA MET A 105 -14.99 1.70 3.15
C MET A 105 -16.44 1.18 3.18
N GLU A 106 -17.39 1.87 3.82
CA GLU A 106 -18.80 1.46 3.80
C GLU A 106 -19.32 1.39 2.35
N GLY A 107 -19.75 0.19 1.93
CA GLY A 107 -20.22 -0.05 0.57
C GLY A 107 -19.12 -0.22 -0.49
N TYR A 108 -17.84 -0.21 -0.10
CA TYR A 108 -16.67 -0.40 -0.97
C TYR A 108 -15.78 -1.56 -0.54
N ASP A 109 -15.00 -2.05 -1.50
CA ASP A 109 -14.10 -3.19 -1.36
C ASP A 109 -12.63 -2.79 -1.45
N CYS A 110 -12.32 -1.69 -2.16
CA CYS A 110 -10.95 -1.19 -2.29
C CYS A 110 -10.89 0.33 -2.16
N MET A 111 -9.78 0.84 -1.63
CA MET A 111 -9.46 2.26 -1.60
C MET A 111 -7.97 2.48 -1.82
N GLY A 112 -7.62 3.55 -2.51
CA GLY A 112 -6.22 3.95 -2.69
C GLY A 112 -6.14 5.41 -3.12
N ALA A 113 -4.93 5.97 -3.06
CA ALA A 113 -4.73 7.37 -3.43
C ALA A 113 -4.66 7.52 -4.95
N HIS A 114 -5.08 8.67 -5.45
CA HIS A 114 -4.99 9.03 -6.86
C HIS A 114 -5.68 8.01 -7.79
N MET A 115 -6.88 7.56 -7.41
CA MET A 115 -7.62 6.55 -8.17
C MET A 115 -7.91 7.03 -9.58
N GLN A 116 -7.63 6.20 -10.58
CA GLN A 116 -8.04 6.47 -11.96
C GLN A 116 -8.48 5.18 -12.65
N ILE A 117 -9.50 5.28 -13.49
CA ILE A 117 -9.87 4.25 -14.46
C ILE A 117 -9.32 4.70 -15.81
N GLN A 118 -8.36 3.96 -16.36
CA GLN A 118 -7.79 4.25 -17.67
C GLN A 118 -8.36 3.29 -18.71
N ARG A 119 -8.93 3.87 -19.77
CA ARG A 119 -9.51 3.22 -20.95
C ARG A 119 -8.63 3.39 -22.18
N SER A 120 -7.68 4.32 -22.15
CA SER A 120 -6.70 4.52 -23.20
C SER A 120 -5.37 5.08 -22.67
N ALA A 121 -4.31 4.96 -23.48
CA ALA A 121 -3.02 5.60 -23.22
C ALA A 121 -3.09 7.15 -23.18
N HIS A 122 -4.18 7.74 -23.67
CA HIS A 122 -4.38 9.19 -23.71
C HIS A 122 -5.07 9.72 -22.45
N ASP A 123 -5.63 8.86 -21.60
CA ASP A 123 -6.35 9.30 -20.41
C ASP A 123 -5.41 9.95 -19.38
N ASN A 124 -4.15 9.48 -19.32
CA ASN A 124 -3.10 10.09 -18.52
C ASN A 124 -1.71 9.78 -19.12
N PRO A 125 -1.30 10.50 -20.17
CA PRO A 125 -0.07 10.19 -20.92
C PRO A 125 1.22 10.46 -20.13
N HIS A 126 1.13 11.14 -18.98
CA HIS A 126 2.27 11.43 -18.10
C HIS A 126 2.46 10.36 -17.01
N PHE A 127 1.50 9.46 -16.82
CA PHE A 127 1.59 8.36 -15.88
C PHE A 127 2.40 7.20 -16.49
N TYR A 128 3.71 7.23 -16.26
CA TYR A 128 4.65 6.26 -16.83
C TYR A 128 4.26 4.78 -16.61
N PRO A 129 3.87 4.32 -15.40
CA PRO A 129 3.39 2.94 -15.20
C PRO A 129 2.24 2.56 -16.15
N GLY A 130 1.22 3.42 -16.26
CA GLY A 130 0.07 3.18 -17.14
C GLY A 130 0.44 3.18 -18.62
N VAL A 131 1.35 4.05 -19.05
CA VAL A 131 1.88 4.02 -20.42
C VAL A 131 2.58 2.69 -20.70
N THR A 132 3.40 2.18 -19.77
CA THR A 132 4.07 0.88 -19.96
C THR A 132 3.08 -0.28 -19.99
N LEU A 133 2.00 -0.24 -19.19
CA LEU A 133 0.94 -1.24 -19.24
C LEU A 133 0.15 -1.18 -20.56
N TRP A 134 -0.14 0.02 -21.08
CA TRP A 134 -0.83 0.16 -22.37
C TRP A 134 -0.04 -0.41 -23.54
N ASN A 135 1.29 -0.27 -23.54
CA ASN A 135 2.17 -0.89 -24.55
C ASN A 135 2.08 -2.42 -24.53
N GLU A 136 1.78 -3.01 -23.37
CA GLU A 136 1.65 -4.46 -23.16
C GLU A 136 0.19 -4.90 -22.97
N TRP A 137 -0.79 -4.01 -23.21
CA TRP A 137 -2.18 -4.29 -22.84
C TRP A 137 -2.75 -5.49 -23.58
N HIS A 138 -2.30 -5.75 -24.80
CA HIS A 138 -2.66 -6.93 -25.57
C HIS A 138 -2.31 -8.26 -24.85
N LEU A 139 -1.32 -8.27 -23.96
CA LEU A 139 -0.97 -9.43 -23.11
C LEU A 139 -1.89 -9.53 -21.89
N TRP A 140 -2.22 -8.39 -21.28
CA TRP A 140 -2.96 -8.30 -20.02
C TRP A 140 -4.47 -8.31 -20.19
N GLN A 141 -4.99 -7.78 -21.28
CA GLN A 141 -6.41 -7.67 -21.56
C GLN A 141 -7.14 -9.02 -21.55
N PRO A 142 -6.60 -10.11 -22.14
CA PRO A 142 -7.24 -11.43 -22.01
C PRO A 142 -7.33 -11.94 -20.56
N PHE A 143 -6.34 -11.59 -19.73
CA PHE A 143 -6.30 -11.97 -18.32
C PHE A 143 -7.27 -11.15 -17.46
N PHE A 144 -7.34 -9.84 -17.69
CA PHE A 144 -8.27 -8.97 -16.97
C PHE A 144 -9.71 -9.07 -17.47
N GLN A 145 -9.92 -9.45 -18.73
CA GLN A 145 -11.22 -9.51 -19.39
C GLN A 145 -11.97 -8.16 -19.39
N THR A 146 -11.23 -7.06 -19.42
CA THR A 146 -11.74 -5.69 -19.48
C THR A 146 -11.07 -4.92 -20.62
N ASN A 147 -11.63 -3.77 -20.99
CA ASN A 147 -11.01 -2.81 -21.91
C ASN A 147 -10.40 -1.60 -21.17
N TYR A 148 -10.16 -1.74 -19.87
CA TYR A 148 -9.64 -0.72 -18.99
C TYR A 148 -8.84 -1.36 -17.84
N PHE A 149 -7.98 -0.59 -17.20
CA PHE A 149 -7.43 -0.93 -15.90
C PHE A 149 -7.73 0.17 -14.88
N VAL A 150 -7.67 -0.19 -13.60
CA VAL A 150 -7.77 0.75 -12.48
C VAL A 150 -6.40 0.91 -11.87
N ARG A 151 -6.06 2.14 -11.50
CA ARG A 151 -4.82 2.41 -10.78
C ARG A 151 -5.06 3.05 -9.42
N TYR A 152 -4.16 2.74 -8.50
CA TYR A 152 -3.90 3.46 -7.28
C TYR A 152 -2.42 3.82 -7.21
N PHE A 153 -2.12 4.96 -6.59
CA PHE A 153 -0.76 5.24 -6.16
C PHE A 153 -0.33 4.23 -5.09
N ASN A 154 0.89 3.72 -5.19
CA ASN A 154 1.52 2.97 -4.11
C ASN A 154 2.27 3.97 -3.22
N PRO A 155 2.10 3.98 -1.87
CA PRO A 155 1.59 2.90 -1.00
C PRO A 155 0.20 3.14 -0.39
N SER A 156 -0.19 2.29 0.57
CA SER A 156 -1.40 2.37 1.40
C SER A 156 -2.70 2.11 0.66
N GLN A 157 -2.69 1.16 -0.27
CA GLN A 157 -3.92 0.63 -0.86
C GLN A 157 -4.61 -0.29 0.16
N VAL A 158 -5.92 -0.16 0.28
CA VAL A 158 -6.77 -0.85 1.25
C VAL A 158 -7.68 -1.82 0.50
N TYR A 159 -7.72 -3.08 0.94
CA TYR A 159 -8.56 -4.13 0.37
C TYR A 159 -9.37 -4.81 1.47
N ARG A 160 -10.69 -4.90 1.31
CA ARG A 160 -11.56 -5.69 2.19
C ARG A 160 -11.24 -7.18 2.03
N ARG A 161 -11.23 -7.95 3.12
CA ARG A 161 -10.94 -9.41 3.06
C ARG A 161 -11.81 -10.16 2.07
N SER A 162 -13.08 -9.78 1.93
CA SER A 162 -14.00 -10.40 0.96
C SER A 162 -13.51 -10.32 -0.48
N ILE A 163 -12.92 -9.18 -0.89
CA ILE A 163 -12.36 -9.04 -2.24
C ILE A 163 -10.99 -9.69 -2.35
N VAL A 164 -10.19 -9.67 -1.28
CA VAL A 164 -8.92 -10.43 -1.24
C VAL A 164 -9.16 -11.91 -1.48
N ARG A 165 -10.12 -12.51 -0.76
CA ARG A 165 -10.50 -13.92 -0.94
C ARG A 165 -10.91 -14.22 -2.38
N LYS A 166 -11.78 -13.40 -2.98
CA LYS A 166 -12.15 -13.57 -4.40
C LYS A 166 -10.96 -13.49 -5.35
N ILE A 167 -10.05 -12.54 -5.12
CA ILE A 167 -8.82 -12.42 -5.92
C ILE A 167 -8.00 -13.71 -5.84
N VAL A 168 -7.83 -14.27 -4.64
CA VAL A 168 -7.08 -15.52 -4.43
C VAL A 168 -7.79 -16.71 -5.08
N ASP A 169 -9.10 -16.85 -4.85
CA ASP A 169 -9.89 -18.01 -5.27
C ASP A 169 -10.13 -18.07 -6.79
N GLU A 170 -10.34 -16.92 -7.43
CA GLU A 170 -10.77 -16.85 -8.84
C GLU A 170 -9.63 -16.57 -9.83
N THR A 171 -8.44 -16.18 -9.35
CA THR A 171 -7.31 -15.89 -10.24
C THR A 171 -6.59 -17.16 -10.67
N ASP A 172 -6.45 -17.36 -11.99
CA ASP A 172 -5.53 -18.35 -12.53
C ASP A 172 -4.09 -17.96 -12.18
N PHE A 173 -3.58 -18.57 -11.12
CA PHE A 173 -2.24 -18.32 -10.61
C PHE A 173 -1.16 -18.64 -11.66
N ASN A 174 -1.30 -19.73 -12.41
CA ASN A 174 -0.29 -20.11 -13.40
C ASN A 174 -0.22 -19.07 -14.53
N GLN A 175 -1.37 -18.56 -14.96
CA GLN A 175 -1.42 -17.48 -15.95
C GLN A 175 -0.84 -16.18 -15.40
N LEU A 176 -1.18 -15.80 -14.16
CA LEU A 176 -0.62 -14.62 -13.51
C LEU A 176 0.91 -14.69 -13.42
N GLU A 177 1.45 -15.84 -13.03
CA GLU A 177 2.89 -16.07 -12.95
C GLU A 177 3.60 -15.89 -14.29
N GLN A 178 3.02 -16.43 -15.36
CA GLN A 178 3.56 -16.27 -16.71
C GLN A 178 3.55 -14.80 -17.14
N LEU A 179 2.48 -14.06 -16.85
CA LEU A 179 2.37 -12.64 -17.18
C LEU A 179 3.36 -11.80 -16.37
N LEU A 180 3.48 -12.03 -15.07
CA LEU A 180 4.45 -11.33 -14.21
C LEU A 180 5.90 -11.63 -14.61
N ALA A 181 6.19 -12.84 -15.09
CA ALA A 181 7.51 -13.21 -15.61
C ALA A 181 7.82 -12.56 -16.98
N ALA A 182 6.81 -12.35 -17.82
CA ALA A 182 6.99 -11.83 -19.18
C ALA A 182 6.91 -10.29 -19.28
N THR A 183 6.22 -9.63 -18.36
CA THR A 183 5.89 -8.20 -18.45
C THR A 183 7.10 -7.29 -18.22
N ASN A 184 7.24 -6.25 -19.06
CA ASN A 184 8.13 -5.12 -18.81
C ASN A 184 7.42 -3.92 -18.18
N THR A 185 6.11 -4.00 -17.93
CA THR A 185 5.33 -2.97 -17.20
C THR A 185 6.02 -2.57 -15.90
N PHE A 186 6.22 -1.26 -15.73
CA PHE A 186 6.82 -0.66 -14.55
C PHE A 186 5.74 -0.41 -13.50
N ALA A 187 6.05 -0.65 -12.23
CA ALA A 187 5.15 -0.46 -11.08
C ALA A 187 3.78 -1.14 -11.26
N MET A 188 3.78 -2.40 -11.73
CA MET A 188 2.57 -3.16 -12.01
C MET A 188 1.62 -3.27 -10.80
N GLU A 189 2.15 -3.23 -9.57
CA GLU A 189 1.41 -3.20 -8.32
C GLU A 189 0.44 -2.01 -8.17
N GLU A 190 0.69 -0.90 -8.87
CA GLU A 190 -0.22 0.25 -8.89
C GLU A 190 -1.50 -0.03 -9.70
N MET A 191 -1.48 -1.01 -10.62
CA MET A 191 -2.61 -1.33 -11.49
C MET A 191 -3.22 -2.71 -11.24
N LEU A 192 -2.39 -3.70 -10.89
CA LEU A 192 -2.79 -5.11 -10.88
C LEU A 192 -3.97 -5.39 -9.93
N TYR A 193 -3.82 -5.03 -8.66
CA TYR A 193 -4.73 -5.47 -7.61
C TYR A 193 -6.08 -4.74 -7.66
N ALA A 194 -6.07 -3.44 -7.94
CA ALA A 194 -7.30 -2.68 -8.15
C ALA A 194 -8.06 -3.15 -9.40
N THR A 195 -7.35 -3.55 -10.46
CA THR A 195 -7.96 -4.10 -11.68
C THR A 195 -8.53 -5.49 -11.44
N LEU A 196 -7.82 -6.36 -10.69
CA LEU A 196 -8.35 -7.67 -10.27
C LEU A 196 -9.59 -7.52 -9.38
N ALA A 197 -9.57 -6.58 -8.44
CA ALA A 197 -10.73 -6.31 -7.61
C ALA A 197 -11.96 -5.93 -8.46
N MET A 198 -11.80 -5.02 -9.42
CA MET A 198 -12.88 -4.65 -10.34
C MET A 198 -13.32 -5.81 -11.23
N LYS A 199 -12.38 -6.63 -11.73
CA LYS A 199 -12.68 -7.85 -12.50
C LYS A 199 -13.60 -8.79 -11.71
N TYR A 200 -13.34 -8.98 -10.42
CA TYR A 200 -14.15 -9.85 -9.54
C TYR A 200 -15.34 -9.14 -8.87
N GLY A 201 -15.78 -8.03 -9.46
CA GLY A 201 -17.00 -7.31 -9.07
C GLY A 201 -16.88 -6.45 -7.82
N GLY A 202 -15.65 -6.15 -7.37
CA GLY A 202 -15.39 -5.24 -6.28
C GLY A 202 -15.70 -3.79 -6.62
N LYS A 203 -16.00 -3.00 -5.60
CA LYS A 203 -16.21 -1.54 -5.70
C LYS A 203 -14.99 -0.80 -5.19
N CYS A 204 -14.30 -0.11 -6.09
CA CYS A 204 -13.12 0.69 -5.78
C CYS A 204 -13.50 2.16 -5.56
N ARG A 205 -12.83 2.83 -4.60
CA ARG A 205 -12.91 4.28 -4.38
C ARG A 205 -11.55 4.93 -4.20
N GLU A 206 -11.51 6.24 -4.27
CA GLU A 206 -10.36 7.04 -3.84
C GLU A 206 -10.43 7.35 -2.34
N TYR A 207 -9.28 7.64 -1.72
CA TYR A 207 -9.27 8.33 -0.43
C TYR A 207 -10.07 9.64 -0.51
N PRO A 208 -10.77 10.06 0.55
CA PRO A 208 -11.56 11.28 0.57
C PRO A 208 -10.64 12.48 0.83
N TRP A 209 -9.68 12.71 -0.06
CA TRP A 209 -8.73 13.81 0.03
C TRP A 209 -9.10 14.89 -0.97
N ASP A 210 -9.11 16.13 -0.49
CA ASP A 210 -9.12 17.28 -1.36
C ASP A 210 -7.69 17.49 -1.88
N TYR A 211 -7.44 17.09 -3.12
CA TYR A 211 -6.15 17.24 -3.77
C TYR A 211 -5.91 18.70 -4.17
N GLU A 212 -5.69 19.58 -3.19
CA GLU A 212 -5.03 20.85 -3.47
C GLU A 212 -3.56 20.58 -3.84
N GLU A 213 -3.10 21.08 -4.99
CA GLU A 213 -1.74 20.85 -5.50
C GLU A 213 -0.63 21.22 -4.50
N SER A 214 -0.91 22.13 -3.56
CA SER A 214 0.01 22.59 -2.51
C SER A 214 0.14 21.65 -1.31
N LEU A 215 -0.75 20.65 -1.15
CA LEU A 215 -0.87 19.82 0.06
C LEU A 215 -0.68 18.31 -0.21
N GLN A 216 0.10 17.94 -1.23
CA GLN A 216 0.37 16.52 -1.52
C GLN A 216 1.38 15.92 -0.53
N TYR A 217 0.91 15.56 0.67
CA TYR A 217 1.68 14.82 1.68
C TYR A 217 1.88 13.33 1.34
N VAL A 218 1.39 12.95 0.16
CA VAL A 218 1.51 11.62 -0.45
C VAL A 218 1.96 11.85 -1.89
N ARG A 219 3.22 11.52 -2.17
CA ARG A 219 3.87 11.79 -3.47
C ARG A 219 5.02 10.82 -3.75
N THR A 220 5.51 10.76 -4.99
CA THR A 220 6.46 9.72 -5.43
C THR A 220 7.92 9.96 -5.00
N VAL A 221 8.46 11.16 -5.22
CA VAL A 221 9.92 11.36 -5.21
C VAL A 221 10.41 12.22 -4.04
N LYS A 222 9.85 13.42 -3.90
CA LYS A 222 10.33 14.42 -2.94
C LYS A 222 9.98 13.96 -1.52
N PRO A 223 10.97 13.72 -0.63
CA PRO A 223 10.67 13.34 0.75
C PRO A 223 9.83 14.40 1.46
N ILE A 224 9.00 13.97 2.41
CA ILE A 224 8.22 14.83 3.29
C ILE A 224 9.16 15.44 4.33
N SER A 225 9.11 16.77 4.45
CA SER A 225 9.82 17.50 5.49
C SER A 225 9.07 17.44 6.83
N TYR A 226 9.78 17.75 7.92
CA TYR A 226 9.17 17.86 9.23
C TYR A 226 8.03 18.88 9.29
N ASP A 227 8.19 20.03 8.63
CA ASP A 227 7.14 21.06 8.59
C ASP A 227 5.92 20.61 7.80
N GLU A 228 6.12 19.93 6.67
CA GLU A 228 5.02 19.30 5.90
C GLU A 228 4.29 18.26 6.74
N MET A 229 4.99 17.41 7.50
CA MET A 229 4.35 16.42 8.37
C MET A 229 3.55 17.06 9.51
N LYS A 230 4.04 18.16 10.10
CA LYS A 230 3.26 18.92 11.09
C LYS A 230 1.99 19.50 10.48
N ALA A 231 2.09 20.07 9.28
CA ALA A 231 0.94 20.62 8.57
C ALA A 231 -0.07 19.52 8.23
N ALA A 232 0.39 18.37 7.70
CA ALA A 232 -0.45 17.20 7.44
C ALA A 232 -1.19 16.69 8.68
N LYS A 233 -0.58 16.79 9.87
CA LYS A 233 -1.20 16.36 11.13
C LYS A 233 -2.39 17.23 11.54
N LEU A 234 -2.45 18.48 11.05
CA LEU A 234 -3.57 19.40 11.29
C LEU A 234 -4.75 19.14 10.35
N GLU A 235 -4.50 18.54 9.19
CA GLU A 235 -5.54 18.21 8.22
C GLU A 235 -6.40 17.04 8.68
N SER A 236 -7.72 17.11 8.49
CA SER A 236 -8.68 16.08 8.93
C SER A 236 -8.44 14.72 8.27
N HIS A 237 -8.04 14.69 7.00
CA HIS A 237 -8.04 13.47 6.20
C HIS A 237 -6.68 12.77 6.06
N TYR A 238 -5.58 13.38 6.52
CA TYR A 238 -4.24 12.79 6.49
C TYR A 238 -3.89 12.09 7.81
N TYR A 239 -3.73 10.77 7.75
CA TYR A 239 -3.31 9.94 8.89
C TYR A 239 -1.91 9.38 8.73
N TRP A 240 -1.38 9.45 7.53
CA TRP A 240 -0.04 9.03 7.15
C TRP A 240 0.50 9.95 6.06
N VAL A 241 1.81 9.93 5.90
CA VAL A 241 2.53 10.72 4.89
C VAL A 241 3.57 9.85 4.18
N HIS A 242 3.88 10.19 2.94
CA HIS A 242 4.82 9.47 2.09
C HIS A 242 5.44 10.40 1.04
N PRO A 243 6.77 10.30 0.77
CA PRO A 243 7.73 9.36 1.34
C PRO A 243 8.54 9.98 2.50
N VAL A 244 8.86 9.21 3.53
CA VAL A 244 9.79 9.62 4.61
C VAL A 244 10.99 8.67 4.66
N LYS A 245 12.18 9.15 4.25
CA LYS A 245 13.32 8.27 3.98
C LYS A 245 14.30 8.13 5.15
N GLY A 246 14.78 6.90 5.38
CA GLY A 246 15.97 6.62 6.19
C GLY A 246 15.95 7.18 7.62
N GLU A 247 17.03 7.85 8.03
CA GLU A 247 17.15 8.45 9.37
C GLU A 247 16.08 9.50 9.67
N THR A 248 15.62 10.22 8.64
CA THR A 248 14.51 11.18 8.77
C THR A 248 13.23 10.50 9.24
N PHE A 249 12.99 9.25 8.84
CA PHE A 249 11.87 8.45 9.35
C PHE A 249 11.93 8.29 10.87
N THR A 250 13.09 7.86 11.37
CA THR A 250 13.30 7.65 12.81
C THR A 250 13.08 8.94 13.59
N PHE A 251 13.67 10.03 13.10
CA PHE A 251 13.54 11.35 13.73
C PHE A 251 12.09 11.86 13.73
N MET A 252 11.40 11.80 12.59
CA MET A 252 10.02 12.27 12.46
C MET A 252 9.04 11.40 13.24
N SER A 253 9.22 10.08 13.28
CA SER A 253 8.41 9.17 14.09
C SER A 253 8.49 9.53 15.58
N MET A 254 9.69 9.80 16.10
CA MET A 254 9.88 10.24 17.48
C MET A 254 9.18 11.57 17.76
N LEU A 255 9.39 12.59 16.91
CA LEU A 255 8.80 13.91 17.11
C LEU A 255 7.28 13.90 16.99
N SER A 256 6.74 13.14 16.03
CA SER A 256 5.30 13.02 15.81
C SER A 256 4.59 12.51 17.08
N LYS A 257 5.18 11.53 17.78
CA LYS A 257 4.69 11.00 19.07
C LYS A 257 4.83 12.02 20.21
N GLN A 258 5.92 12.78 20.26
CA GLN A 258 6.09 13.84 21.27
C GLN A 258 5.04 14.95 21.15
N LEU A 259 4.59 15.27 19.93
CA LEU A 259 3.51 16.23 19.70
C LEU A 259 2.18 15.76 20.32
N ASP A 260 1.87 14.46 20.28
CA ASP A 260 0.67 13.91 20.92
C ASP A 260 0.69 14.08 22.44
N HIS A 261 1.85 13.85 23.06
CA HIS A 261 1.99 14.00 24.52
C HIS A 261 1.79 15.44 24.97
N LYS A 262 2.32 16.42 24.22
CA LYS A 262 2.15 17.84 24.55
C LYS A 262 0.70 18.30 24.41
N GLN A 263 -0.03 17.79 23.42
CA GLN A 263 -1.46 18.09 23.26
C GLN A 263 -2.28 17.51 24.42
N LYS A 264 -1.96 16.30 24.90
CA LYS A 264 -2.62 15.68 26.06
C LYS A 264 -2.29 16.33 27.40
N SER A 265 -1.11 16.94 27.55
CA SER A 265 -0.70 17.60 28.81
C SER A 265 -1.10 19.08 28.92
N GLY A 266 -1.62 19.67 27.84
CA GLY A 266 -2.09 21.06 27.79
C GLY A 266 -3.62 21.21 27.84
N GLN A 267 -4.34 20.10 27.99
CA GLN A 267 -5.78 20.03 28.33
C GLN A 267 -5.91 19.72 29.82
#